data_AF-A0A1W9QLB3-F1
#
_entry.id   AF-A0A1W9QLB3-F1
#
_cell.length_a   1.000
_cell.length_b   1.000
_cell.length_c   1.000
_cell.angle_alpha   90.00
_cell.angle_beta   90.00
_cell.angle_gamma   90.00
#
_symmetry.space_group_name_H-M   'P 1'
#
loop_
_entity.id
_entity.type
_entity.pdbx_description
1 polymer ?
#
loop_
_entity_poly.entity_id
_entity_poly.type
_entity_poly.pdbx_seq_one_letter_code
_entity_poly.pdbx_strand_id
1 'polypeptide(L)'
;MKNAFLQNSIDIENSDLNICLIFKEVKMKEISKMEINAEVKVFSPKKKKFDWGPYLYILPALIIVILFRLVPIVLSFIVSFFEWTITGTGDFIGFANYIKILHDREFWQSLLNTFYLVIFVVPFSLVLSLIFATMLNNIKKLKGFFRSLYFIPTVTSMVAISIVWKIIFNQQTGLANFFL
;
A
#
# COMPACT_ATOMS: atom_id res chain seq x y z
N MET A 1 78.11 21.55 13.51
CA MET A 1 76.81 21.08 14.02
C MET A 1 75.63 21.20 13.03
N LYS A 2 75.70 22.04 11.98
CA LYS A 2 74.63 22.14 10.95
C LYS A 2 74.59 21.00 9.93
N ASN A 3 75.72 20.36 9.61
CA ASN A 3 75.79 19.33 8.55
C ASN A 3 75.16 17.98 8.93
N ALA A 4 75.14 17.60 10.21
CA ALA A 4 74.50 16.36 10.65
C ALA A 4 72.97 16.44 10.63
N PHE A 5 72.40 17.64 10.83
CA PHE A 5 70.96 17.86 10.75
C PHE A 5 70.44 17.86 9.32
N LEU A 6 71.19 18.45 8.36
CA LEU A 6 70.80 18.45 6.96
C LEU A 6 70.86 17.04 6.33
N GLN A 7 71.83 16.21 6.72
CA GLN A 7 71.89 14.82 6.25
C GLN A 7 70.68 14.01 6.73
N ASN A 8 70.29 14.19 7.99
CA ASN A 8 69.16 13.48 8.59
C ASN A 8 67.81 13.94 8.00
N SER A 9 67.68 15.20 7.57
CA SER A 9 66.49 15.69 6.87
C SER A 9 66.35 15.13 5.45
N ILE A 10 67.46 14.95 4.71
CA ILE A 10 67.47 14.36 3.37
C ILE A 10 67.15 12.85 3.42
N ASP A 11 67.61 12.15 4.46
CA ASP A 11 67.32 10.73 4.65
C ASP A 11 65.85 10.46 5.01
N ILE A 12 65.19 11.38 5.74
CA ILE A 12 63.76 11.29 6.05
C ILE A 12 62.91 11.57 4.78
N GLU A 13 63.27 12.56 3.96
CA GLU A 13 62.54 12.88 2.73
C GLU A 13 62.67 11.77 1.65
N ASN A 14 63.84 11.13 1.53
CA ASN A 14 64.02 9.95 0.66
C ASN A 14 63.31 8.68 1.19
N SER A 15 63.21 8.52 2.51
CA SER A 15 62.39 7.48 3.14
C SER A 15 60.91 7.67 2.81
N ASP A 16 60.41 8.90 2.92
CA ASP A 16 59.02 9.25 2.64
C ASP A 16 58.67 9.12 1.15
N LEU A 17 59.59 9.45 0.23
CA LEU A 17 59.42 9.19 -1.21
C LEU A 17 59.35 7.69 -1.52
N ASN A 18 60.21 6.86 -0.91
CA ASN A 18 60.17 5.40 -1.10
C ASN A 18 58.90 4.78 -0.51
N ILE A 19 58.42 5.24 0.64
CA ILE A 19 57.14 4.80 1.22
C ILE A 19 55.98 5.19 0.29
N CYS A 20 55.99 6.39 -0.28
CA CYS A 20 54.96 6.84 -1.22
C CYS A 20 54.98 6.04 -2.54
N LEU A 21 56.16 5.70 -3.06
CA LEU A 21 56.32 4.86 -4.24
C LEU A 21 55.84 3.41 -3.98
N ILE A 22 56.16 2.84 -2.81
CA ILE A 22 55.69 1.52 -2.40
C ILE A 22 54.16 1.52 -2.23
N PHE A 23 53.58 2.55 -1.60
CA PHE A 23 52.13 2.67 -1.49
C PHE A 23 51.46 2.84 -2.86
N LYS A 24 52.09 3.57 -3.80
CA LYS A 24 51.57 3.74 -5.15
C LYS A 24 51.65 2.44 -5.96
N GLU A 25 52.71 1.65 -5.82
CA GLU A 25 52.82 0.32 -6.44
C GLU A 25 51.85 -0.70 -5.84
N VAL A 26 51.72 -0.72 -4.51
CA VAL A 26 50.77 -1.62 -3.82
C VAL A 26 49.33 -1.24 -4.17
N LYS A 27 48.99 0.07 -4.15
CA LYS A 27 47.66 0.56 -4.50
C LYS A 27 47.35 0.37 -5.99
N MET A 28 48.33 0.51 -6.89
CA MET A 28 48.16 0.14 -8.32
C MET A 28 47.93 -1.35 -8.52
N LYS A 29 48.66 -2.22 -7.81
CA LYS A 29 48.44 -3.68 -7.88
C LYS A 29 47.04 -4.06 -7.37
N GLU A 30 46.57 -3.44 -6.29
CA GLU A 30 45.21 -3.65 -5.77
C GLU A 30 44.13 -3.13 -6.72
N ILE A 31 44.31 -1.94 -7.31
CA ILE A 31 43.36 -1.37 -8.28
C ILE A 31 43.25 -2.28 -9.54
N SER A 32 44.36 -2.83 -10.04
CA SER A 32 44.30 -3.77 -11.18
C SER A 32 43.60 -5.10 -10.84
N LYS A 33 43.70 -5.55 -9.58
CA LYS A 33 42.98 -6.74 -9.09
C LYS A 33 41.48 -6.48 -8.89
N MET A 34 41.08 -5.23 -8.65
CA MET A 34 39.67 -4.86 -8.50
C MET A 34 38.94 -4.77 -9.84
N GLU A 35 39.60 -4.37 -10.93
CA GLU A 35 38.97 -4.32 -12.27
C GLU A 35 38.69 -5.70 -12.87
N ILE A 36 39.45 -6.75 -12.49
CA ILE A 36 39.35 -8.08 -13.11
C ILE A 36 38.22 -8.95 -12.52
N ASN A 37 37.70 -8.64 -11.31
CA ASN A 37 36.61 -9.41 -10.70
C ASN A 37 35.20 -8.90 -11.04
N ALA A 38 35.09 -7.88 -11.90
CA ALA A 38 33.82 -7.52 -12.52
C ALA A 38 33.52 -8.48 -13.67
N GLU A 39 33.32 -9.77 -13.38
CA GLU A 39 32.56 -10.63 -14.27
C GLU A 39 31.16 -10.04 -14.38
N VAL A 40 30.95 -9.21 -15.40
CA VAL A 40 29.63 -8.82 -15.86
C VAL A 40 28.97 -10.11 -16.30
N LYS A 41 28.20 -10.70 -15.38
CA LYS A 41 27.37 -11.86 -15.65
C LYS A 41 26.31 -11.43 -16.65
N VAL A 42 26.64 -11.55 -17.93
CA VAL A 42 25.74 -11.27 -19.05
C VAL A 42 24.49 -12.12 -18.80
N PHE A 43 23.39 -11.46 -18.43
CA PHE A 43 22.12 -12.11 -18.19
C PHE A 43 21.60 -12.62 -19.53
N SER A 44 22.05 -13.81 -19.92
CA SER A 44 21.60 -14.48 -21.13
C SER A 44 20.13 -14.80 -20.96
N PRO A 45 19.21 -14.16 -21.71
CA PRO A 45 17.79 -14.41 -21.55
C PRO A 45 17.51 -15.84 -22.03
N LYS A 46 17.39 -16.77 -21.08
CA LYS A 46 16.90 -18.12 -21.39
C LYS A 46 15.55 -17.97 -22.08
N LYS A 47 15.43 -18.49 -23.30
CA LYS A 47 14.14 -18.61 -24.01
C LYS A 47 13.18 -19.37 -23.09
N LYS A 48 12.27 -18.66 -22.43
CA LYS A 48 11.24 -19.29 -21.60
C LYS A 48 10.37 -20.14 -22.51
N LYS A 49 10.44 -21.47 -22.35
CA LYS A 49 9.38 -22.34 -22.86
C LYS A 49 8.08 -21.90 -22.18
N PHE A 50 7.01 -21.80 -22.95
CA PHE A 50 5.71 -21.39 -22.44
C PHE A 50 5.20 -22.50 -21.51
N ASP A 51 5.36 -22.30 -20.21
CA ASP A 51 4.91 -23.23 -19.19
C ASP A 51 3.44 -22.92 -18.86
N TRP A 52 2.55 -23.86 -19.16
CA TRP A 52 1.11 -23.74 -18.90
C TRP A 52 0.76 -24.02 -17.44
N GLY A 53 1.69 -24.58 -16.66
CA GLY A 53 1.50 -24.95 -15.25
C GLY A 53 0.96 -23.80 -14.38
N PRO A 54 1.59 -22.61 -14.37
CA PRO A 54 1.13 -21.46 -13.59
C PRO A 54 -0.30 -21.01 -13.93
N TYR A 55 -0.72 -21.12 -15.19
CA TYR A 55 -2.06 -20.71 -15.61
C TYR A 55 -3.14 -21.65 -15.08
N LEU A 56 -2.85 -22.96 -14.99
CA LEU A 56 -3.78 -23.95 -14.44
C LEU A 56 -4.09 -23.69 -12.95
N TYR A 57 -3.10 -23.22 -12.18
CA TYR A 57 -3.30 -22.85 -10.77
C TYR A 57 -4.13 -21.59 -10.59
N ILE A 58 -4.07 -20.65 -11.53
CA ILE A 58 -4.86 -19.40 -11.50
C ILE A 58 -6.29 -19.64 -11.98
N LEU A 59 -6.50 -20.63 -12.85
CA LEU A 59 -7.77 -20.95 -13.49
C LEU A 59 -8.97 -21.08 -12.51
N PRO A 60 -8.93 -21.86 -11.41
CA PRO A 60 -10.07 -21.98 -10.50
C PRO A 60 -10.42 -20.67 -9.81
N ALA A 61 -9.42 -19.86 -9.41
CA ALA A 61 -9.66 -18.54 -8.83
C ALA A 61 -10.29 -17.60 -9.87
N LEU A 62 -9.82 -17.65 -11.11
CA LEU A 62 -10.35 -16.84 -12.20
C LEU A 62 -11.82 -17.19 -12.51
N ILE A 63 -12.15 -18.48 -12.56
CA ILE A 63 -13.52 -18.95 -12.79
C ILE A 63 -14.46 -18.41 -11.71
N ILE A 64 -14.07 -18.49 -10.43
CA ILE A 64 -14.88 -17.97 -9.32
C ILE A 64 -15.09 -16.46 -9.45
N VAL A 65 -14.03 -15.70 -9.74
CA VAL A 65 -14.12 -14.24 -9.93
C VAL A 65 -15.03 -13.90 -11.11
N ILE A 66 -14.91 -14.60 -12.24
CA ILE A 66 -15.76 -14.34 -13.40
C ILE A 66 -17.23 -14.63 -13.06
N LEU A 67 -17.53 -15.82 -12.52
CA LEU A 67 -18.91 -16.26 -12.28
C LEU A 67 -19.62 -15.46 -11.18
N PHE A 68 -18.94 -15.14 -10.08
CA PHE A 68 -19.58 -14.49 -8.94
C PHE A 68 -19.41 -12.97 -8.89
N ARG A 69 -18.40 -12.41 -9.58
CA ARG A 69 -18.20 -10.96 -9.62
C ARG A 69 -18.56 -10.38 -10.98
N LEU A 70 -18.00 -10.89 -12.08
CA LEU A 70 -18.18 -10.26 -13.38
C LEU A 70 -19.55 -10.53 -14.02
N VAL A 71 -20.03 -11.76 -13.98
CA VAL A 71 -21.35 -12.12 -14.52
C VAL A 71 -22.48 -11.25 -13.93
N PRO A 72 -22.64 -11.11 -12.59
CA PRO A 72 -23.70 -10.26 -12.05
C PRO A 72 -23.51 -8.77 -12.37
N ILE A 73 -22.28 -8.27 -12.52
CA ILE A 73 -22.03 -6.89 -12.97
C ILE A 73 -22.53 -6.69 -14.40
N VAL A 74 -22.19 -7.62 -15.32
CA VAL A 74 -22.64 -7.54 -16.71
C VAL A 74 -24.15 -7.67 -16.80
N LEU A 75 -24.76 -8.60 -16.06
CA LEU A 75 -26.22 -8.74 -16.02
C LEU A 75 -26.90 -7.47 -15.46
N SER A 76 -26.38 -6.88 -14.38
CA SER A 76 -26.90 -5.62 -13.82
C SER A 76 -26.78 -4.47 -14.82
N PHE A 77 -25.69 -4.45 -15.59
CA PHE A 77 -25.49 -3.47 -16.65
C PHE A 77 -26.50 -3.66 -17.79
N ILE A 78 -26.74 -4.89 -18.24
CA ILE A 78 -27.77 -5.18 -19.26
C ILE A 78 -29.15 -4.75 -18.75
N VAL A 79 -29.51 -5.15 -17.53
CA VAL A 79 -30.79 -4.81 -16.89
C VAL A 79 -31.01 -3.30 -16.77
N SER A 80 -29.95 -2.51 -16.60
CA SER A 80 -30.08 -1.05 -16.50
C SER A 80 -30.68 -0.37 -17.76
N PHE A 81 -30.68 -1.05 -18.91
CA PHE A 81 -31.29 -0.57 -20.15
C PHE A 81 -32.75 -1.02 -20.34
N PHE A 82 -33.27 -1.88 -19.46
CA PHE A 82 -34.64 -2.37 -19.51
C PHE A 82 -35.50 -1.66 -18.46
N GLU A 83 -36.81 -1.61 -18.69
CA GLU A 83 -37.75 -1.16 -17.68
C GLU A 83 -37.93 -2.27 -16.65
N TRP A 84 -37.37 -2.12 -15.46
CA TRP A 84 -37.51 -3.12 -14.40
C TRP A 84 -38.64 -2.74 -13.43
N THR A 85 -39.70 -3.55 -13.41
CA THR A 85 -40.82 -3.41 -12.45
C THR A 85 -40.90 -4.65 -11.56
N ILE A 86 -41.58 -4.54 -10.42
CA ILE A 86 -41.79 -5.66 -9.46
C ILE A 86 -42.46 -6.88 -10.13
N THR A 87 -43.20 -6.66 -11.22
CA THR A 87 -43.87 -7.70 -12.02
C THR A 87 -42.98 -8.33 -13.10
N GLY A 88 -41.76 -7.85 -13.32
CA GLY A 88 -40.79 -8.42 -14.28
C GLY A 88 -39.98 -7.39 -15.06
N THR A 89 -39.10 -7.90 -15.94
CA THR A 89 -38.42 -7.11 -16.99
C THR A 89 -39.41 -6.72 -18.08
N GLY A 90 -39.71 -5.43 -18.19
CA GLY A 90 -40.42 -4.84 -19.31
C GLY A 90 -39.52 -4.63 -20.53
N ASP A 91 -39.97 -3.78 -21.45
CA ASP A 91 -39.33 -3.54 -22.74
C ASP A 91 -37.93 -2.89 -22.62
N PHE A 92 -37.15 -3.00 -23.70
CA PHE A 92 -35.87 -2.30 -23.81
C PHE A 92 -36.11 -0.80 -24.01
N ILE A 93 -35.77 0.01 -23.01
CA ILE A 93 -35.99 1.47 -22.98
C ILE A 93 -34.70 2.28 -23.21
N GLY A 94 -33.59 1.60 -23.52
CA GLY A 94 -32.31 2.23 -23.81
C GLY A 94 -31.82 3.10 -22.64
N PHE A 95 -31.60 4.40 -22.88
CA PHE A 95 -31.02 5.32 -21.89
C PHE A 95 -32.05 6.06 -21.01
N ALA A 96 -33.35 5.74 -21.13
CA ALA A 96 -34.40 6.48 -20.41
C ALA A 96 -34.20 6.48 -18.88
N ASN A 97 -33.74 5.35 -18.30
CA ASN A 97 -33.44 5.23 -16.87
C ASN A 97 -32.38 6.25 -16.41
N TYR A 98 -31.34 6.48 -17.21
CA TYR A 98 -30.28 7.42 -16.88
C TYR A 98 -30.75 8.88 -16.93
N ILE A 99 -31.54 9.24 -17.95
CA ILE A 99 -32.12 10.59 -18.07
C ILE A 99 -33.04 10.89 -16.88
N LYS A 100 -33.84 9.90 -16.46
CA LYS A 100 -34.71 10.01 -15.29
C LYS A 100 -33.93 10.30 -14.01
N ILE A 101 -32.86 9.55 -13.75
CA ILE A 101 -32.01 9.72 -12.56
C ILE A 101 -31.30 11.09 -12.56
N LEU A 102 -30.88 11.59 -13.71
CA LEU A 102 -30.21 12.89 -13.81
C LEU A 102 -31.10 14.07 -13.42
N HIS A 103 -32.43 13.94 -13.56
CA HIS A 103 -33.39 14.96 -13.14
C HIS A 103 -33.91 14.75 -11.71
N ASP A 104 -33.52 13.66 -11.06
CA ASP A 104 -33.97 13.34 -9.71
C ASP A 104 -33.15 14.10 -8.66
N ARG A 105 -33.80 14.94 -7.86
CA ARG A 105 -33.15 15.70 -6.79
C ARG A 105 -32.60 14.79 -5.69
N GLU A 106 -33.28 13.69 -5.38
CA GLU A 106 -32.86 12.76 -4.32
C GLU A 106 -31.57 12.03 -4.72
N PHE A 107 -31.39 11.75 -6.02
CA PHE A 107 -30.13 11.20 -6.54
C PHE A 107 -28.95 12.13 -6.29
N TRP A 108 -29.09 13.42 -6.65
CA TRP A 108 -28.04 14.41 -6.43
C TRP A 108 -27.76 14.65 -4.95
N GLN A 109 -28.80 14.69 -4.12
CA GLN A 109 -28.63 14.82 -2.66
C GLN A 109 -27.87 13.62 -2.08
N SER A 110 -28.21 12.40 -2.49
CA SER A 110 -27.54 11.17 -2.04
C SER A 110 -26.09 11.10 -2.51
N LEU A 111 -25.82 11.55 -3.74
CA LEU A 111 -24.47 11.63 -4.30
C LEU A 111 -23.60 12.63 -3.52
N LEU A 112 -24.14 13.82 -3.24
CA LEU A 112 -23.45 14.83 -2.43
C LEU A 112 -23.20 14.34 -1.00
N ASN A 113 -24.17 13.71 -0.36
CA ASN A 113 -24.00 13.15 0.99
C ASN A 113 -22.88 12.11 1.03
N THR A 114 -22.82 11.23 0.02
CA THR A 114 -21.76 10.21 -0.08
C THR A 114 -20.41 10.87 -0.36
N PHE A 115 -20.37 11.88 -1.22
CA PHE A 115 -19.16 12.64 -1.51
C PHE A 115 -18.62 13.35 -0.27
N TYR A 116 -19.49 14.03 0.49
CA TYR A 116 -19.14 14.65 1.78
C TYR A 116 -18.64 13.58 2.77
N LEU A 117 -19.30 12.44 2.87
CA LEU A 117 -18.83 11.35 3.75
C LEU A 117 -17.41 10.91 3.37
N VAL A 118 -17.16 10.63 2.09
CA VAL A 118 -15.86 10.15 1.61
C VAL A 118 -14.76 11.20 1.83
N ILE A 119 -15.02 12.47 1.48
CA ILE A 119 -14.01 13.52 1.60
C ILE A 119 -13.64 13.83 3.06
N PHE A 120 -14.53 13.57 4.02
CA PHE A 120 -14.19 13.72 5.45
C PHE A 120 -13.59 12.43 6.03
N VAL A 121 -14.22 11.29 5.80
CA VAL A 121 -13.83 10.01 6.42
C VAL A 121 -12.47 9.52 5.93
N VAL A 122 -12.19 9.64 4.63
CA VAL A 122 -10.92 9.15 4.06
C VAL A 122 -9.70 9.89 4.63
N PRO A 123 -9.58 11.23 4.51
CA PRO A 123 -8.41 11.91 5.08
C PRO A 123 -8.37 11.82 6.60
N PHE A 124 -9.51 11.86 7.29
CA PHE A 124 -9.54 11.68 8.74
C PHE A 124 -8.97 10.32 9.14
N SER A 125 -9.40 9.23 8.49
CA SER A 125 -8.86 7.89 8.76
C SER A 125 -7.37 7.76 8.43
N LEU A 126 -6.90 8.40 7.34
CA LEU A 126 -5.47 8.42 7.00
C LEU A 126 -4.64 9.15 8.06
N VAL A 127 -5.06 10.35 8.46
CA VAL A 127 -4.36 11.14 9.50
C VAL A 127 -4.34 10.39 10.82
N LEU A 128 -5.48 9.85 11.27
CA LEU A 128 -5.53 9.06 12.50
C LEU A 128 -4.64 7.81 12.40
N SER A 129 -4.66 7.11 11.26
CA SER A 129 -3.82 5.91 11.08
C SER A 129 -2.33 6.23 11.16
N LEU A 130 -1.89 7.37 10.62
CA LEU A 130 -0.49 7.82 10.73
C LEU A 130 -0.12 8.20 12.17
N ILE A 131 -1.00 8.93 12.85
CA ILE A 131 -0.79 9.29 14.26
C ILE A 131 -0.64 8.03 15.10
N PHE A 132 -1.56 7.07 14.98
CA PHE A 132 -1.48 5.81 15.70
C PHE A 132 -0.27 4.98 15.30
N ALA A 133 0.11 4.95 14.02
CA ALA A 133 1.30 4.22 13.57
C ALA A 133 2.58 4.78 14.20
N THR A 134 2.75 6.10 14.24
CA THR A 134 3.92 6.75 14.85
C THR A 134 3.94 6.60 16.37
N MET A 135 2.78 6.74 17.04
CA MET A 135 2.67 6.48 18.48
C MET A 135 3.06 5.04 18.82
N LEU A 136 2.50 4.06 18.09
CA LEU A 136 2.75 2.63 18.34
C LEU A 136 4.19 2.23 18.00
N ASN A 137 4.85 2.92 17.07
CA ASN A 137 6.25 2.68 16.75
C ASN A 137 7.21 3.09 17.89
N ASN A 138 6.87 4.13 18.65
CA ASN A 138 7.70 4.65 19.74
C ASN A 138 7.52 3.92 21.09
N ILE A 139 6.58 2.97 21.18
CA ILE A 139 6.32 2.23 22.42
C ILE A 139 7.42 1.18 22.67
N LYS A 140 8.22 1.41 23.72
CA LYS A 140 9.34 0.53 24.13
C LYS A 140 8.91 -0.66 25.00
N LYS A 141 7.79 -0.59 25.72
CA LYS A 141 7.27 -1.64 26.60
C LYS A 141 5.82 -1.98 26.25
N LEU A 142 5.43 -3.26 26.30
CA LEU A 142 4.08 -3.76 26.01
C LEU A 142 3.56 -3.50 24.57
N LYS A 143 4.46 -3.36 23.57
CA LYS A 143 4.09 -3.13 22.16
C LYS A 143 3.05 -4.12 21.62
N GLY A 144 3.12 -5.39 22.02
CA GLY A 144 2.16 -6.43 21.62
C GLY A 144 0.73 -6.16 22.13
N PHE A 145 0.58 -5.70 23.38
CA PHE A 145 -0.73 -5.40 23.97
C PHE A 145 -1.42 -4.23 23.24
N PHE A 146 -0.69 -3.12 23.03
CA PHE A 146 -1.23 -1.95 22.32
C PHE A 146 -1.57 -2.27 20.86
N ARG A 147 -0.75 -3.11 20.19
CA ARG A 147 -1.06 -3.57 18.83
C ARG A 147 -2.36 -4.36 18.80
N SER A 148 -2.53 -5.33 19.71
CA SER A 148 -3.75 -6.13 19.79
C SER A 148 -5.00 -5.27 20.03
N LEU A 149 -4.96 -4.33 20.98
CA LEU A 149 -6.09 -3.46 21.30
C LEU A 149 -6.55 -2.62 20.09
N TYR A 150 -5.60 -2.10 19.31
CA TYR A 150 -5.91 -1.37 18.06
C TYR A 150 -6.61 -2.25 17.02
N PHE A 151 -6.28 -3.54 16.95
CA PHE A 151 -6.88 -4.47 15.99
C PHE A 151 -8.25 -5.01 16.41
N ILE A 152 -8.59 -5.07 17.70
CA ILE A 152 -9.89 -5.57 18.19
C ILE A 152 -11.10 -5.02 17.41
N PRO A 153 -11.26 -3.71 17.20
CA PRO A 153 -12.42 -3.18 16.48
C PRO A 153 -12.48 -3.63 15.01
N THR A 154 -11.33 -3.85 14.36
CA THR A 154 -11.30 -4.28 12.94
C THR A 154 -11.72 -5.73 12.74
N VAL A 155 -11.58 -6.57 13.76
CA VAL A 155 -12.00 -7.99 13.75
C VAL A 155 -13.45 -8.13 14.21
N THR A 156 -14.01 -7.09 14.83
CA THR A 156 -15.41 -7.06 15.28
C THR A 156 -16.34 -6.89 14.07
N SER A 157 -17.46 -7.63 14.05
CA SER A 157 -18.43 -7.50 12.96
C SER A 157 -19.12 -6.13 12.97
N MET A 158 -19.43 -5.61 11.79
CA MET A 158 -20.17 -4.34 11.65
C MET A 158 -21.51 -4.38 12.41
N VAL A 159 -22.15 -5.56 12.48
CA VAL A 159 -23.39 -5.75 13.23
C VAL A 159 -23.21 -5.48 14.73
N ALA A 160 -22.14 -5.99 15.34
CA ALA A 160 -21.87 -5.76 16.76
C ALA A 160 -21.59 -4.28 17.04
N ILE A 161 -20.82 -3.62 16.18
CA ILE A 161 -20.55 -2.18 16.27
C ILE A 161 -21.88 -1.41 16.24
N SER A 162 -22.77 -1.71 15.30
CA SER A 162 -24.09 -1.07 15.19
C SER A 162 -24.95 -1.22 16.45
N ILE A 163 -24.93 -2.39 17.09
CA ILE A 163 -25.66 -2.63 18.35
C ILE A 163 -25.09 -1.76 19.48
N VAL A 164 -23.77 -1.68 19.59
CA VAL A 164 -23.10 -0.82 20.59
C VAL A 164 -23.50 0.64 20.41
N TRP A 165 -23.44 1.16 19.19
CA TRP A 165 -23.92 2.52 18.88
C TRP A 165 -25.38 2.71 19.26
N LYS A 166 -26.25 1.74 18.93
CA LYS A 166 -27.68 1.79 19.27
C LYS A 166 -27.92 1.84 20.78
N ILE A 167 -27.12 1.13 21.58
CA ILE A 167 -27.21 1.15 23.05
C ILE A 167 -26.72 2.49 23.60
N ILE A 168 -25.59 3.00 23.12
CA ILE A 168 -25.01 4.26 23.59
C ILE A 168 -25.95 5.44 23.30
N PHE A 169 -26.52 5.48 22.10
CA PHE A 169 -27.41 6.55 21.62
C PHE A 169 -28.90 6.21 21.78
N ASN A 170 -29.24 5.27 22.66
CA ASN A 170 -30.63 4.96 22.96
C ASN A 170 -31.30 6.16 23.66
N GLN A 171 -32.46 6.57 23.18
CA GLN A 171 -33.18 7.75 23.68
C GLN A 171 -33.70 7.61 25.12
N GLN A 172 -33.95 6.39 25.62
CA GLN A 172 -34.58 6.18 26.94
C GLN A 172 -33.59 5.80 28.04
N THR A 173 -32.55 5.03 27.71
CA THR A 173 -31.58 4.48 28.68
C THR A 173 -30.14 4.58 28.19
N GLY A 174 -29.89 5.36 27.14
CA GLY A 174 -28.56 5.49 26.55
C GLY A 174 -27.59 6.16 27.51
N LEU A 175 -26.37 5.62 27.57
CA LEU A 175 -25.28 6.19 28.36
C LEU A 175 -25.00 7.65 27.99
N ALA A 176 -25.22 8.01 26.72
CA ALA A 176 -25.06 9.38 26.25
C ALA A 176 -26.11 10.36 26.85
N ASN A 177 -27.33 9.88 27.12
CA ASN A 177 -28.40 10.70 27.72
C ASN A 177 -28.26 10.90 29.23
N PHE A 178 -27.29 10.25 29.88
CA PHE A 178 -26.98 10.52 31.28
C PHE A 178 -26.00 11.70 31.45
N PHE A 179 -25.22 12.03 30.41
CA PHE A 179 -24.28 13.15 30.40
C PHE A 179 -24.88 14.47 29.89
N LEU A 180 -26.15 14.46 29.45
CA LEU A 180 -26.96 15.59 28.99
C LEU A 180 -28.18 15.73 29.91
#